data_AF-A0A849TPS6-F1
#
_entry.id   AF-A0A849TPS6-F1
#
_cell.length_a   1.000
_cell.length_b   1.000
_cell.length_c   1.000
_cell.angle_alpha   90.00
_cell.angle_beta   90.00
_cell.angle_gamma   90.00
#
_symmetry.space_group_name_H-M   'P 1'
#
loop_
_entity.id
_entity.type
_entity.pdbx_description
1 polymer ?
#
loop_
_entity_poly.entity_id
_entity_poly.type
_entity_poly.pdbx_seq_one_letter_code
_entity_poly.pdbx_strand_id
1 'polypeptide(L)'
;MEQRDVVREQTDVKGRHLAAPPKISLNLGLILLVGWLGIVCASGFDRNVWAESSSSQPGVKHKANVERGRNIFNGSCYYCHGMDGYLDRLPHMKEDIAARIARLNPPPTDLRDPGVLRLKTNKERAHAIREGHPSTGRLRDFTMTDRDMADTLFYLAFIRKDPNPEKD
;
A
#
# COMPACT_ATOMS: atom_id res chain seq x y z
N MET A 1 49.57 -47.35 9.61
CA MET A 1 48.96 -47.87 10.86
C MET A 1 49.24 -46.80 11.90
N GLU A 2 48.27 -46.09 12.43
CA GLU A 2 47.13 -46.62 13.18
C GLU A 2 45.97 -45.61 13.13
N GLN A 3 44.80 -46.08 12.72
CA GLN A 3 43.54 -45.39 12.92
C GLN A 3 43.20 -45.43 14.41
N ARG A 4 42.66 -44.33 14.95
CA ARG A 4 41.97 -44.37 16.24
C ARG A 4 40.58 -43.80 16.05
N ASP A 5 39.66 -44.72 15.79
CA ASP A 5 38.25 -44.59 16.09
C ASP A 5 38.06 -44.38 17.59
N VAL A 6 37.36 -43.33 17.99
CA VAL A 6 36.70 -43.26 19.30
C VAL A 6 35.31 -42.63 19.13
N VAL A 7 34.33 -43.52 19.05
CA VAL A 7 33.09 -43.56 19.83
C VAL A 7 32.36 -42.22 20.05
N ARG A 8 31.37 -42.02 19.18
CA ARG A 8 29.97 -41.63 19.42
C ARG A 8 29.53 -41.48 20.89
N GLU A 9 29.13 -40.28 21.28
CA GLU A 9 28.14 -40.06 22.35
C GLU A 9 26.96 -39.27 21.75
N GLN A 10 25.86 -39.99 21.50
CA GLN A 10 24.59 -39.42 21.10
C GLN A 10 23.84 -39.01 22.37
N THR A 11 23.67 -37.72 22.59
CA THR A 11 22.76 -37.23 23.63
C THR A 11 21.32 -37.30 23.12
N ASP A 12 20.59 -38.22 23.74
CA ASP A 12 19.14 -38.43 23.74
C ASP A 12 18.37 -37.12 23.98
N VAL A 13 17.68 -36.61 22.95
CA VAL A 13 16.67 -35.56 23.10
C VAL A 13 15.31 -36.23 23.20
N LYS A 14 14.95 -36.50 24.45
CA LYS A 14 13.66 -37.04 24.91
C LYS A 14 12.48 -36.24 24.36
N GLY A 15 11.73 -36.87 23.46
CA GLY A 15 10.46 -36.38 22.95
C GLY A 15 9.44 -36.17 24.05
N ARG A 16 8.72 -35.04 23.98
CA ARG A 16 7.49 -34.80 24.73
C ARG A 16 6.39 -34.32 23.77
N HIS A 17 5.54 -35.29 23.46
CA HIS A 17 4.09 -35.22 23.43
C HIS A 17 3.47 -33.95 22.82
N LEU A 18 3.04 -34.10 21.58
CA LEU A 18 2.03 -33.29 20.89
C LEU A 18 0.76 -33.24 21.77
N ALA A 19 0.40 -32.04 22.23
CA ALA A 19 -0.89 -31.78 22.84
C ALA A 19 -1.88 -31.42 21.73
N ALA A 20 -2.98 -32.17 21.68
CA ALA A 20 -4.07 -32.00 20.72
C ALA A 20 -4.83 -30.67 20.93
N PRO A 21 -5.40 -30.07 19.86
CA PRO A 21 -6.19 -28.85 19.97
C PRO A 21 -7.54 -29.09 20.66
N PRO A 22 -8.09 -28.09 21.39
CA PRO A 22 -9.39 -28.20 22.03
C PRO A 22 -10.52 -28.21 20.99
N LYS A 23 -11.44 -29.16 21.14
CA LYS A 23 -12.68 -29.28 20.37
C LYS A 23 -13.62 -28.15 20.78
N ILE A 24 -13.79 -27.15 19.92
CA ILE A 24 -14.80 -26.10 20.08
C ILE A 24 -16.16 -26.73 19.77
N SER A 25 -16.97 -26.90 20.82
CA SER A 25 -18.34 -27.41 20.76
C SER A 25 -19.24 -26.37 20.08
N LEU A 26 -19.80 -26.75 18.94
CA LEU A 26 -20.76 -25.97 18.16
C LEU A 26 -22.16 -26.23 18.73
N ASN A 27 -22.65 -25.36 19.62
CA ASN A 27 -24.02 -25.44 20.12
C ASN A 27 -24.99 -24.88 19.08
N LEU A 28 -25.78 -25.79 18.51
CA LEU A 28 -26.89 -25.58 17.60
C LEU A 28 -28.10 -25.08 18.42
N GLY A 29 -28.27 -23.76 18.50
CA GLY A 29 -29.42 -23.12 19.14
C GLY A 29 -30.56 -22.87 18.15
N LEU A 30 -31.46 -23.84 18.03
CA LEU A 30 -32.74 -23.73 17.33
C LEU A 30 -33.71 -22.88 18.17
N ILE A 31 -33.94 -21.62 17.79
CA ILE A 31 -35.03 -20.80 18.35
C ILE A 31 -36.13 -20.68 17.28
N LEU A 32 -37.14 -21.54 17.42
CA LEU A 32 -38.44 -21.39 16.78
C LEU A 32 -39.24 -20.36 17.59
N LEU A 33 -39.47 -19.16 17.03
CA LEU A 33 -40.46 -18.22 17.53
C LEU A 33 -41.74 -18.35 16.68
N VAL A 34 -42.76 -18.91 17.31
CA VAL A 34 -44.15 -18.96 16.82
C VAL A 34 -44.75 -17.56 16.97
N GLY A 35 -45.55 -17.16 15.97
CA GLY A 35 -46.04 -15.80 15.78
C GLY A 35 -47.15 -15.35 16.71
N TRP A 36 -47.54 -14.08 16.60
CA TRP A 36 -48.89 -13.68 16.15
C TRP A 36 -49.08 -12.15 16.15
N LEU A 37 -49.88 -11.73 15.17
CA LEU A 37 -50.83 -10.60 15.14
C LEU A 37 -50.36 -9.13 15.11
N GLY A 38 -50.90 -8.42 14.10
CA GLY A 38 -51.27 -7.00 14.18
C GLY A 38 -50.54 -6.13 13.17
N ILE A 39 -51.15 -5.84 12.00
CA ILE A 39 -51.89 -4.60 11.74
C ILE A 39 -50.97 -3.36 11.62
N VAL A 40 -50.78 -2.89 10.38
CA VAL A 40 -51.24 -1.59 9.84
C VAL A 40 -50.64 -1.45 8.43
N CYS A 41 -51.50 -1.34 7.42
CA CYS A 41 -51.13 -0.76 6.13
C CYS A 41 -50.93 0.75 6.31
N ALA A 42 -49.72 1.26 6.10
CA ALA A 42 -49.52 2.63 5.65
C ALA A 42 -48.09 2.84 5.13
N SER A 43 -48.02 3.44 3.94
CA SER A 43 -46.93 4.28 3.43
C SER A 43 -45.69 3.55 2.93
N GLY A 44 -45.59 3.49 1.59
CA GLY A 44 -44.37 3.13 0.90
C GLY A 44 -43.19 3.96 1.39
N PHE A 45 -42.21 3.26 1.93
CA PHE A 45 -40.83 3.73 1.99
C PHE A 45 -40.10 3.00 0.89
N ASP A 46 -39.89 3.68 -0.24
CA ASP A 46 -38.82 3.34 -1.16
C ASP A 46 -37.52 3.32 -0.36
N ARG A 47 -37.09 2.12 0.04
CA ARG A 47 -35.73 1.91 0.51
C ARG A 47 -34.84 2.00 -0.72
N ASN A 48 -34.52 3.22 -1.10
CA ASN A 48 -33.28 3.52 -1.79
C ASN A 48 -32.15 3.16 -0.80
N VAL A 49 -31.84 1.86 -0.67
CA VAL A 49 -30.52 1.41 -0.23
C VAL A 49 -29.58 1.75 -1.38
N TRP A 50 -29.35 3.04 -1.54
CA TRP A 50 -28.19 3.53 -2.23
C TRP A 50 -27.08 3.30 -1.21
N ALA A 51 -26.22 2.31 -1.49
CA ALA A 51 -24.91 2.32 -0.89
C ALA A 51 -24.34 3.70 -1.18
N GLU A 52 -24.17 4.53 -0.15
CA GLU A 52 -23.27 5.67 -0.16
C GLU A 52 -21.87 5.07 -0.45
N SER A 53 -21.65 4.80 -1.74
CA SER A 53 -20.34 4.98 -2.32
C SER A 53 -19.85 6.29 -1.75
N SER A 54 -18.69 6.26 -1.10
CA SER A 54 -17.95 7.45 -0.72
C SER A 54 -17.56 8.18 -1.99
N SER A 55 -18.56 8.72 -2.69
CA SER A 55 -18.41 9.74 -3.68
C SER A 55 -17.90 10.91 -2.87
N SER A 56 -16.60 11.13 -3.01
CA SER A 56 -15.93 12.37 -2.69
C SER A 56 -16.93 13.50 -2.97
N GLN A 57 -17.45 14.09 -1.89
CA GLN A 57 -18.08 15.40 -1.97
C GLN A 57 -17.19 16.25 -2.89
N PRO A 58 -17.73 17.10 -3.78
CA PRO A 58 -16.95 18.14 -4.46
C PRO A 58 -16.46 19.12 -3.38
N GLY A 59 -15.49 18.66 -2.61
CA GLY A 59 -14.96 19.31 -1.44
C GLY A 59 -14.11 20.45 -1.93
N VAL A 60 -14.29 21.59 -1.27
CA VAL A 60 -13.37 22.74 -1.24
C VAL A 60 -12.07 22.43 -1.97
N LYS A 61 -11.84 23.06 -3.15
CA LYS A 61 -10.58 22.92 -3.86
C LYS A 61 -9.46 23.36 -2.93
N HIS A 62 -8.84 22.40 -2.25
CA HIS A 62 -7.70 22.65 -1.40
C HIS A 62 -6.53 23.00 -2.30
N LYS A 63 -5.93 24.17 -2.08
CA LYS A 63 -4.70 24.55 -2.76
C LYS A 63 -3.61 23.55 -2.36
N ALA A 64 -2.97 22.94 -3.36
CA ALA A 64 -1.88 22.00 -3.12
C ALA A 64 -0.71 22.65 -2.37
N ASN A 65 -0.04 21.88 -1.52
CA ASN A 65 1.01 22.34 -0.61
C ASN A 65 2.32 21.56 -0.83
N VAL A 66 3.37 22.29 -1.19
CA VAL A 66 4.71 21.73 -1.48
C VAL A 66 5.30 21.00 -0.27
N GLU A 67 5.19 21.58 0.92
CA GLU A 67 5.79 20.99 2.14
C GLU A 67 5.05 19.71 2.54
N ARG A 68 3.72 19.69 2.40
CA ARG A 68 2.93 18.49 2.67
C ARG A 68 3.25 17.39 1.65
N GLY A 69 3.38 17.74 0.37
CA GLY A 69 3.80 16.81 -0.67
C GLY A 69 5.22 16.27 -0.47
N ARG A 70 6.15 17.12 0.01
CA ARG A 70 7.51 16.71 0.38
C ARG A 70 7.49 15.67 1.49
N ASN A 71 6.71 15.89 2.54
CA ASN A 71 6.59 14.96 3.66
C ASN A 71 6.01 13.62 3.23
N ILE A 72 4.98 13.61 2.36
CA ILE A 72 4.44 12.38 1.79
C ILE A 72 5.49 11.65 0.95
N PHE A 73 6.17 12.37 0.06
CA PHE A 73 7.20 11.82 -0.82
C PHE A 73 8.35 11.19 -0.04
N ASN A 74 8.90 11.91 0.95
CA ASN A 74 9.98 11.44 1.81
C ASN A 74 9.54 10.42 2.87
N GLY A 75 8.24 10.17 3.01
CA GLY A 75 7.71 9.08 3.83
C GLY A 75 7.54 7.76 3.06
N SER A 76 7.33 7.82 1.73
CA SER A 76 6.86 6.66 0.95
C SER A 76 7.61 6.43 -0.36
N CYS A 77 7.86 7.47 -1.16
CA CYS A 77 8.43 7.36 -2.50
C CYS A 77 9.98 7.26 -2.48
N TYR A 78 10.61 7.88 -1.47
CA TYR A 78 12.07 8.03 -1.39
C TYR A 78 12.85 6.72 -1.27
N TYR A 79 12.22 5.62 -0.85
CA TYR A 79 12.88 4.31 -0.80
C TYR A 79 13.36 3.83 -2.16
N CYS A 80 12.66 4.21 -3.24
CA CYS A 80 13.03 3.86 -4.62
C CYS A 80 13.56 5.07 -5.39
N HIS A 81 13.08 6.27 -5.10
CA HIS A 81 13.43 7.50 -5.84
C HIS A 81 14.43 8.41 -5.12
N GLY A 82 14.87 8.03 -3.92
CA GLY A 82 15.79 8.79 -3.08
C GLY A 82 15.18 10.04 -2.45
N MET A 83 15.88 10.61 -1.46
CA MET A 83 15.44 11.80 -0.73
C MET A 83 15.26 12.99 -1.67
N ASP A 84 14.10 13.63 -1.62
CA ASP A 84 13.72 14.76 -2.49
C ASP A 84 13.88 14.45 -4.01
N GLY A 85 13.80 13.16 -4.39
CA GLY A 85 13.89 12.67 -5.76
C GLY A 85 15.32 12.52 -6.31
N TYR A 86 16.33 12.67 -5.47
CA TYR A 86 17.72 12.42 -5.83
C TYR A 86 18.03 10.92 -5.76
N LEU A 87 18.13 10.24 -6.91
CA LEU A 87 18.35 8.79 -6.98
C LEU A 87 19.61 8.29 -6.27
N ASP A 88 20.62 9.16 -6.10
CA ASP A 88 21.87 8.88 -5.39
C ASP A 88 21.73 9.01 -3.86
N ARG A 89 20.58 9.45 -3.35
CA ARG A 89 20.30 9.68 -1.92
C ARG A 89 19.25 8.72 -1.38
N LEU A 90 19.45 7.43 -1.61
CA LEU A 90 18.59 6.38 -1.06
C LEU A 90 18.80 6.23 0.46
N PRO A 91 17.75 5.88 1.22
CA PRO A 91 17.92 5.53 2.63
C PRO A 91 18.79 4.28 2.79
N HIS A 92 19.41 4.15 3.95
CA HIS A 92 20.01 2.88 4.35
C HIS A 92 18.92 1.81 4.50
N MET A 93 19.04 0.73 3.74
CA MET A 93 18.07 -0.36 3.71
C MET A 93 18.79 -1.71 3.79
N LYS A 94 18.07 -2.78 4.13
CA LYS A 94 18.64 -4.14 4.13
C LYS A 94 19.14 -4.50 2.73
N GLU A 95 20.24 -5.25 2.65
CA GLU A 95 20.89 -5.61 1.39
C GLU A 95 19.95 -6.34 0.41
N ASP A 96 19.07 -7.19 0.92
CA ASP A 96 18.10 -7.94 0.11
C ASP A 96 17.06 -7.02 -0.55
N ILE A 97 16.63 -5.96 0.15
CA ILE A 97 15.74 -4.93 -0.38
C ILE A 97 16.46 -4.08 -1.43
N ALA A 98 17.68 -3.61 -1.13
CA ALA A 98 18.49 -2.84 -2.09
C ALA A 98 18.73 -3.64 -3.38
N ALA A 99 19.12 -4.91 -3.24
CA ALA A 99 19.34 -5.79 -4.37
C ALA A 99 18.05 -6.07 -5.16
N ARG A 100 16.88 -6.11 -4.51
CA ARG A 100 15.59 -6.25 -5.19
C ARG A 100 15.24 -5.00 -6.00
N ILE A 101 15.44 -3.81 -5.44
CA ILE A 101 15.19 -2.54 -6.15
C ILE A 101 16.14 -2.42 -7.35
N ALA A 102 17.42 -2.77 -7.20
CA ALA A 102 18.40 -2.74 -8.28
C ALA A 102 18.09 -3.70 -9.45
N ARG A 103 17.23 -4.72 -9.23
CA ARG A 103 16.77 -5.66 -10.25
C ARG A 103 15.42 -5.30 -10.87
N LEU A 104 14.79 -4.19 -10.45
CA LEU A 104 13.55 -3.73 -11.08
C LEU A 104 13.81 -3.41 -12.56
N ASN A 105 12.90 -3.85 -13.42
CA ASN A 105 12.94 -3.57 -14.85
C ASN A 105 11.55 -3.07 -15.31
N PRO A 106 11.40 -1.80 -15.68
CA PRO A 106 12.43 -0.76 -15.69
C PRO A 106 12.93 -0.36 -14.29
N PRO A 107 14.14 0.20 -14.15
CA PRO A 107 14.61 0.75 -12.88
C PRO A 107 13.76 1.97 -12.47
N PRO A 108 13.78 2.37 -11.18
CA PRO A 108 13.13 3.61 -10.74
C PRO A 108 13.58 4.80 -11.60
N THR A 109 12.62 5.53 -12.15
CA THR A 109 12.90 6.69 -13.00
C THR A 109 13.55 7.81 -12.18
N ASP A 110 14.55 8.48 -12.75
CA ASP A 110 15.05 9.74 -12.20
C ASP A 110 13.96 10.80 -12.31
N LEU A 111 13.43 11.23 -11.17
CA LEU A 111 12.31 12.16 -11.14
C LEU A 111 12.74 13.61 -11.42
N ARG A 112 14.04 13.90 -11.44
CA ARG A 112 14.63 15.22 -11.62
C ARG A 112 15.25 15.42 -12.99
N ASP A 113 15.52 14.33 -13.74
CA ASP A 113 15.98 14.41 -15.12
C ASP A 113 14.79 14.48 -16.11
N PRO A 114 14.49 15.66 -16.71
CA PRO A 114 13.41 15.80 -17.68
C PRO A 114 13.62 14.92 -18.93
N GLY A 115 14.86 14.54 -19.24
CA GLY A 115 15.25 13.71 -20.37
C GLY A 115 14.80 12.26 -20.26
N VAL A 116 14.35 11.79 -19.09
CA VAL A 116 13.78 10.45 -18.87
C VAL A 116 12.30 10.46 -18.48
N LEU A 117 11.72 11.62 -18.15
CA LEU A 117 10.30 11.73 -17.81
C LEU A 117 9.38 11.52 -19.02
N ARG A 118 8.55 10.49 -18.97
CA ARG A 118 7.59 10.15 -20.04
C ARG A 118 6.19 10.69 -19.78
N LEU A 119 5.71 10.64 -18.53
CA LEU A 119 4.37 11.08 -18.13
C LEU A 119 4.25 12.61 -18.19
N LYS A 120 3.32 13.09 -19.00
CA LYS A 120 3.14 14.50 -19.34
C LYS A 120 2.06 15.18 -18.51
N THR A 121 1.11 14.43 -17.99
CA THR A 121 0.01 15.00 -17.21
C THR A 121 -0.09 14.45 -15.79
N ASN A 122 -0.73 15.23 -14.92
CA ASN A 122 -1.01 14.85 -13.55
C ASN A 122 -1.96 13.65 -13.46
N LYS A 123 -2.88 13.50 -14.41
CA LYS A 123 -3.72 12.31 -14.53
C LYS A 123 -2.89 11.04 -14.77
N GLU A 124 -1.94 11.09 -15.71
CA GLU A 124 -1.05 9.96 -16.00
C GLU A 124 -0.15 9.63 -14.80
N ARG A 125 0.40 10.65 -14.14
CA ARG A 125 1.24 10.50 -12.94
C ARG A 125 0.44 9.92 -11.77
N ALA A 126 -0.78 10.42 -11.53
CA ALA A 126 -1.66 9.93 -10.48
C ALA A 126 -2.01 8.45 -10.68
N HIS A 127 -2.32 8.07 -11.92
CA HIS A 127 -2.56 6.68 -12.29
C HIS A 127 -1.34 5.81 -12.01
N ALA A 128 -0.14 6.23 -12.44
CA ALA A 128 1.10 5.49 -12.19
C ALA A 128 1.42 5.36 -10.69
N ILE A 129 1.12 6.36 -9.87
CA ILE A 129 1.33 6.30 -8.41
C ILE A 129 0.32 5.35 -7.75
N ARG A 130 -0.95 5.35 -8.17
CA ARG A 130 -2.00 4.49 -7.59
C ARG A 130 -1.81 3.03 -7.94
N GLU A 131 -1.61 2.77 -9.23
CA GLU A 131 -1.59 1.42 -9.77
C GLU A 131 -0.18 0.81 -9.76
N GLY A 132 0.86 1.63 -9.65
CA GLY A 132 2.22 1.25 -9.96
C GLY A 132 2.43 1.14 -11.48
N HIS A 133 3.68 1.07 -11.91
CA HIS A 133 3.98 0.77 -13.31
C HIS A 133 3.87 -0.75 -13.54
N PRO A 134 3.20 -1.23 -14.59
CA PRO A 134 3.15 -2.65 -14.93
C PRO A 134 4.56 -3.25 -14.95
N SER A 135 4.77 -4.43 -14.38
CA SER A 135 6.09 -5.09 -14.19
C SER A 135 7.04 -4.47 -13.15
N THR A 136 6.67 -3.38 -12.50
CA THR A 136 7.35 -2.87 -11.29
C THR A 136 6.42 -3.03 -10.09
N GLY A 137 6.95 -3.32 -8.91
CA GLY A 137 6.09 -3.55 -7.74
C GLY A 137 5.24 -2.33 -7.41
N ARG A 138 3.93 -2.53 -7.20
CA ARG A 138 3.12 -1.55 -6.47
C ARG A 138 3.66 -1.45 -5.04
N LEU A 139 3.77 -0.24 -4.50
CA LEU A 139 4.06 -0.05 -3.09
C LEU A 139 2.91 -0.67 -2.27
N ARG A 140 3.21 -1.76 -1.53
CA ARG A 140 2.21 -2.45 -0.72
C ARG A 140 1.70 -1.51 0.38
N ASP A 141 0.41 -1.56 0.64
CA ASP A 141 -0.28 -0.81 1.71
C ASP A 141 -0.19 0.73 1.60
N PHE A 142 0.21 1.27 0.44
CA PHE A 142 0.15 2.70 0.18
C PHE A 142 -1.23 3.09 -0.32
N THR A 143 -2.05 3.62 0.59
CA THR A 143 -3.28 4.34 0.27
C THR A 143 -3.03 5.84 0.41
N MET A 144 -3.54 6.62 -0.53
CA MET A 144 -3.31 8.05 -0.59
C MET A 144 -4.63 8.75 -0.92
N THR A 145 -5.01 9.76 -0.13
CA THR A 145 -6.23 10.54 -0.40
C THR A 145 -6.06 11.41 -1.66
N ASP A 146 -7.15 11.96 -2.21
CA ASP A 146 -7.05 12.89 -3.34
C ASP A 146 -6.22 14.14 -2.99
N ARG A 147 -6.31 14.60 -1.74
CA ARG A 147 -5.49 15.72 -1.25
C ARG A 147 -4.01 15.35 -1.20
N ASP A 148 -3.68 14.18 -0.67
CA ASP A 148 -2.29 13.70 -0.62
C ASP A 148 -1.72 13.52 -2.04
N MET A 149 -2.54 13.02 -2.99
CA MET A 149 -2.17 12.93 -4.39
C MET A 149 -1.87 14.31 -4.98
N ALA A 150 -2.77 15.29 -4.78
CA ALA A 150 -2.58 16.65 -5.27
C ALA A 150 -1.32 17.30 -4.70
N ASP A 151 -1.09 17.19 -3.39
CA ASP A 151 0.12 17.71 -2.72
C ASP A 151 1.39 17.03 -3.26
N THR A 152 1.36 15.72 -3.47
CA THR A 152 2.50 14.95 -4.01
C THR A 152 2.81 15.36 -5.45
N LEU A 153 1.81 15.47 -6.32
CA LEU A 153 2.00 15.90 -7.71
C LEU A 153 2.53 17.33 -7.78
N PHE A 154 2.04 18.22 -6.91
CA PHE A 154 2.53 19.59 -6.83
C PHE A 154 3.99 19.64 -6.35
N TYR A 155 4.37 18.78 -5.40
CA TYR A 155 5.76 18.63 -4.99
C TYR A 155 6.65 18.09 -6.12
N LEU A 156 6.18 17.10 -6.89
CA LEU A 156 6.89 16.61 -8.06
C LEU A 156 7.13 17.71 -9.10
N ALA A 157 6.12 18.53 -9.37
CA ALA A 157 6.26 19.68 -10.25
C ALA A 157 7.29 20.69 -9.71
N PHE A 158 7.27 20.96 -8.40
CA PHE A 158 8.25 21.83 -7.73
C PHE A 158 9.69 21.33 -7.89
N ILE A 159 9.98 20.05 -7.60
CA ILE A 159 11.35 19.52 -7.71
C ILE A 159 11.87 19.44 -9.16
N ARG A 160 10.95 19.37 -10.12
CA ARG A 160 11.23 19.38 -11.57
C ARG A 160 11.34 20.78 -12.16
N LYS A 161 10.97 21.82 -11.40
CA LYS A 161 10.78 23.18 -11.91
C LYS A 161 9.83 23.22 -13.11
N ASP A 162 8.76 22.41 -13.05
CA ASP A 162 7.76 22.32 -14.12
C ASP A 162 7.02 23.65 -14.24
N PRO A 163 7.02 24.32 -15.42
CA PRO A 163 6.29 25.57 -15.60
C PRO A 163 4.77 25.39 -15.57
N ASN A 164 4.26 24.16 -15.67
CA ASN A 164 2.83 23.86 -15.71
C ASN A 164 2.44 22.80 -14.65
N PRO A 165 2.52 23.14 -13.35
CA PRO A 165 2.33 22.19 -12.25
C PRO A 165 0.92 21.58 -12.16
N GLU A 166 -0.07 22.20 -12.79
CA GLU A 166 -1.49 21.80 -12.72
C GLU A 166 -1.99 21.16 -14.03
N LYS A 167 -1.09 20.71 -14.91
CA LYS A 167 -1.48 20.15 -16.21
C LYS A 167 -2.10 18.75 -16.06
N ASP A 168 -3.39 18.63 -16.39
CA ASP A 168 -4.17 17.37 -16.39
C ASP A 168 -4.28 16.69 -17.76
#